data_AF-A0A8R2NNL9-F1
#
_entry.id   AF-A0A8R2NNL9-F1
#
_cell.length_a   1.000
_cell.length_b   1.000
_cell.length_c   1.000
_cell.angle_alpha   90.00
_cell.angle_beta   90.00
_cell.angle_gamma   90.00
#
_symmetry.space_group_name_H-M   'P 1'
#
loop_
_entity.id
_entity.type
_entity.pdbx_description
1 polymer ?
#
loop_
_entity_poly.entity_id
_entity_poly.type
_entity_poly.pdbx_seq_one_letter_code
_entity_poly.pdbx_strand_id
1 'polypeptide(L)'
;MASFNNPEEIIYHYKIILNKTKKKLFRKLNTLEPSDQFAKLANFCQKNDKHDYAALCWQAVAKCEESMGHDCEQALAHQKAARQFFSEFKKTESSGLISPYNENLQVRYLHMRLKFLSN
;
A
#
# COMPACT_ATOMS: atom_id res chain seq x y z
N MET A 1 -16.41 10.93 -9.54
CA MET A 1 -15.78 10.20 -8.42
C MET A 1 -15.66 8.75 -8.85
N ALA A 2 -14.45 8.25 -9.14
CA ALA A 2 -14.28 6.86 -9.57
C ALA A 2 -14.52 5.92 -8.37
N SER A 3 -15.55 5.08 -8.46
CA SER A 3 -15.87 4.07 -7.45
C SER A 3 -15.10 2.80 -7.80
N PHE A 4 -13.96 2.54 -7.14
CA PHE A 4 -13.18 1.32 -7.35
C PHE A 4 -13.82 0.15 -6.59
N ASN A 5 -14.82 -0.46 -7.21
CA ASN A 5 -15.64 -1.50 -6.59
C ASN A 5 -14.91 -2.86 -6.54
N ASN A 6 -13.93 -3.10 -7.43
CA ASN A 6 -13.27 -4.41 -7.59
C ASN A 6 -11.79 -4.40 -7.11
N PRO A 7 -11.32 -5.39 -6.33
CA PRO A 7 -9.88 -5.54 -5.99
C PRO A 7 -8.94 -5.53 -7.20
N GLU A 8 -9.38 -6.03 -8.35
CA GLU A 8 -8.56 -6.03 -9.58
C GLU A 8 -8.29 -4.61 -10.11
N GLU A 9 -9.24 -3.69 -9.98
CA GLU A 9 -9.03 -2.29 -10.37
C GLU A 9 -8.01 -1.58 -9.47
N ILE A 10 -8.03 -1.88 -8.17
CA ILE A 10 -7.06 -1.33 -7.21
C ILE A 10 -5.65 -1.82 -7.58
N ILE A 11 -5.51 -3.11 -7.89
CA ILE A 11 -4.25 -3.70 -8.33
C ILE A 11 -3.79 -3.07 -9.64
N TYR A 12 -4.70 -2.89 -10.60
CA TYR A 12 -4.42 -2.24 -11.87
C TYR A 12 -3.92 -0.79 -11.70
N HIS A 13 -4.61 0.02 -10.89
CA HIS A 13 -4.19 1.39 -10.61
C HIS A 13 -2.86 1.46 -9.89
N TYR A 14 -2.63 0.58 -8.91
CA TYR A 14 -1.34 0.46 -8.24
C TYR A 14 -0.22 0.10 -9.23
N LYS A 15 -0.44 -0.87 -10.13
CA LYS A 15 0.52 -1.26 -11.18
C LYS A 15 0.80 -0.10 -12.14
N ILE A 16 -0.21 0.69 -12.53
CA ILE A 16 -0.01 1.89 -13.35
C ILE A 16 0.90 2.90 -12.64
N ILE A 17 0.64 3.20 -11.38
CA ILE A 17 1.44 4.16 -10.61
C ILE A 17 2.87 3.62 -10.49
N LEU A 18 3.04 2.36 -10.11
CA LEU A 18 4.35 1.72 -9.98
C LEU A 18 5.15 1.74 -11.29
N ASN A 19 4.51 1.44 -12.42
CA ASN A 19 5.16 1.47 -13.74
C ASN A 19 5.51 2.90 -14.18
N LYS A 20 4.69 3.90 -13.82
CA LYS A 20 5.02 5.32 -14.02
C LYS A 20 6.24 5.71 -13.19
N THR A 21 6.33 5.27 -11.93
CA THR A 21 7.47 5.54 -11.05
C THR A 21 8.75 4.85 -11.54
N LYS A 22 8.68 3.57 -11.94
CA LYS A 22 9.82 2.82 -12.51
C LYS A 22 10.35 3.43 -13.80
N LYS A 23 9.47 3.85 -14.73
CA LYS A 23 9.89 4.50 -15.98
C LYS A 23 10.45 5.92 -15.78
N LYS A 24 10.05 6.61 -14.70
CA LYS A 24 10.49 7.99 -14.39
C LYS A 24 11.67 8.08 -13.42
N LEU A 25 12.05 6.98 -12.74
CA LEU A 25 13.29 6.90 -11.96
C LEU A 25 14.53 7.23 -12.83
N PHE A 26 14.45 7.02 -14.14
CA PHE A 26 15.49 7.34 -15.11
C PHE A 26 15.44 8.77 -15.68
N ARG A 27 14.34 9.52 -15.50
CA ARG A 27 14.19 10.87 -16.07
C ARG A 27 13.44 11.77 -15.09
N LYS A 28 14.19 12.26 -14.11
CA LYS A 28 14.01 13.54 -13.40
C LYS A 28 12.55 13.90 -13.06
N LEU A 29 12.21 13.67 -11.79
CA LEU A 29 11.17 14.38 -11.01
C LEU A 29 10.59 15.61 -11.72
N ASN A 30 9.35 15.55 -12.24
CA ASN A 30 8.62 16.75 -12.68
C ASN A 30 7.11 16.57 -12.92
N THR A 31 6.42 15.64 -12.25
CA THR A 31 4.94 15.59 -12.35
C THR A 31 4.38 14.89 -11.13
N LEU A 32 3.65 15.62 -10.27
CA LEU A 32 2.88 15.15 -9.09
C LEU A 32 3.51 13.96 -8.36
N GLU A 33 4.18 14.26 -7.25
CA GLU A 33 4.96 13.33 -6.44
C GLU A 33 4.34 11.92 -6.45
N PRO A 34 5.04 10.88 -6.96
CA PRO A 34 4.47 9.52 -7.01
C PRO A 34 3.99 9.05 -5.63
N SER A 35 4.59 9.56 -4.55
CA SER A 35 4.11 9.44 -3.18
C SER A 35 2.68 9.97 -3.00
N ASP A 36 2.34 11.15 -3.50
CA ASP A 36 0.96 11.69 -3.45
C ASP A 36 -0.06 10.79 -4.15
N GLN A 37 0.32 10.16 -5.26
CA GLN A 37 -0.58 9.25 -5.99
C GLN A 37 -0.84 7.98 -5.17
N PHE A 38 0.20 7.42 -4.55
CA PHE A 38 0.05 6.29 -3.63
C PHE A 38 -0.71 6.69 -2.37
N ALA A 39 -0.50 7.88 -1.81
CA ALA A 39 -1.22 8.38 -0.65
C ALA A 39 -2.72 8.56 -0.93
N LYS A 40 -3.08 9.08 -2.10
CA LYS A 40 -4.48 9.18 -2.55
C LYS A 40 -5.14 7.81 -2.69
N LEU A 41 -4.43 6.84 -3.27
CA LEU A 41 -4.92 5.46 -3.37
C LEU A 41 -5.06 4.80 -1.99
N ALA A 42 -4.10 5.03 -1.08
CA ALA A 42 -4.16 4.52 0.29
C ALA A 42 -5.38 5.04 1.05
N ASN A 43 -5.65 6.34 0.95
CA ASN A 43 -6.82 6.98 1.55
C ASN A 43 -8.12 6.46 0.93
N PHE A 44 -8.15 6.19 -0.38
CA PHE A 44 -9.30 5.55 -1.02
C PHE A 44 -9.53 4.15 -0.46
N CYS A 45 -8.48 3.32 -0.35
CA CYS A 45 -8.59 1.97 0.21
C CYS A 45 -9.08 2.01 1.66
N GLN A 46 -8.60 2.95 2.47
CA GLN A 46 -9.04 3.13 3.85
C GLN A 46 -10.53 3.49 3.95
N LYS A 47 -11.03 4.36 3.07
CA LYS A 47 -12.46 4.74 3.02
C LYS A 47 -13.39 3.58 2.65
N ASN A 48 -12.86 2.55 1.98
CA ASN A 48 -13.63 1.38 1.55
C ASN A 48 -13.35 0.15 2.43
N ASP A 49 -12.83 0.36 3.66
CA ASP A 49 -12.51 -0.71 4.62
C ASP A 49 -11.48 -1.76 4.13
N LYS A 50 -10.72 -1.45 3.07
CA LYS A 50 -9.68 -2.31 2.50
C LYS A 50 -8.32 -2.01 3.13
N HIS A 51 -8.14 -2.36 4.41
CA HIS A 51 -6.95 -1.97 5.19
C HIS A 51 -5.64 -2.61 4.68
N ASP A 52 -5.67 -3.87 4.21
CA ASP A 52 -4.48 -4.51 3.61
C ASP A 52 -3.92 -3.70 2.43
N TYR A 53 -4.81 -3.30 1.53
CA TYR A 53 -4.44 -2.54 0.34
C TYR A 53 -3.98 -1.14 0.72
N ALA A 54 -4.61 -0.51 1.71
CA ALA A 54 -4.19 0.78 2.23
C ALA A 54 -2.76 0.72 2.82
N ALA A 55 -2.45 -0.33 3.58
CA ALA A 55 -1.14 -0.53 4.19
C ALA A 55 -0.02 -0.65 3.13
N LEU A 56 -0.27 -1.40 2.06
CA LEU A 56 0.68 -1.55 0.94
C LEU A 56 0.89 -0.25 0.18
N CYS A 57 -0.18 0.52 -0.05
CA CYS A 57 -0.06 1.83 -0.68
C CYS A 57 0.82 2.76 0.18
N TRP A 58 0.66 2.76 1.51
CA TRP A 58 1.52 3.52 2.41
C TRP A 58 2.99 3.04 2.42
N GLN A 59 3.24 1.75 2.25
CA GLN A 59 4.61 1.26 2.06
C GLN A 59 5.23 1.71 0.74
N ALA A 60 4.43 1.82 -0.33
CA ALA A 60 4.91 2.38 -1.59
C ALA A 60 5.22 3.88 -1.47
N VAL A 61 4.44 4.63 -0.69
CA VAL A 61 4.77 6.02 -0.29
C VAL A 61 6.12 6.05 0.41
N ALA A 62 6.31 5.23 1.46
CA ALA A 62 7.56 5.21 2.22
C ALA A 62 8.79 4.96 1.34
N LYS A 63 8.69 4.06 0.36
CA LYS A 63 9.76 3.80 -0.62
C LYS A 63 10.02 4.97 -1.58
N CYS A 64 8.99 5.73 -1.93
CA CYS A 64 9.15 6.93 -2.74
C CYS A 64 9.89 8.02 -1.94
N GLU A 65 9.52 8.23 -0.68
CA GLU A 65 10.16 9.18 0.23
C GLU A 65 11.62 8.78 0.54
N GLU A 66 11.88 7.49 0.78
CA GLU A 66 13.24 6.93 0.94
C GLU A 66 14.11 7.21 -0.29
N SER A 67 13.55 7.07 -1.49
CA SER A 67 14.27 7.37 -2.74
C SER A 67 14.54 8.86 -2.95
N MET A 68 13.79 9.73 -2.26
CA MET A 68 13.94 11.19 -2.29
C MET A 68 14.80 11.72 -1.13
N GLY A 69 15.12 10.87 -0.14
CA GLY A 69 15.85 11.25 1.07
C GLY A 69 15.00 11.97 2.12
N HIS A 70 13.68 11.78 2.10
CA HIS A 70 12.74 12.38 3.04
C HIS A 70 12.47 11.43 4.23
N ASP A 71 13.43 11.32 5.16
CA ASP A 71 13.40 10.32 6.25
C ASP A 71 12.21 10.48 7.21
N CYS A 72 11.78 11.72 7.48
CA CYS A 72 10.64 12.02 8.36
C CYS A 72 9.32 11.54 7.72
N GLU A 73 9.13 11.84 6.44
CA GLU A 73 7.97 11.48 5.64
C GLU A 73 7.90 9.96 5.43
N GLN A 74 9.06 9.32 5.22
CA GLN A 74 9.18 7.87 5.20
C GLN A 74 8.71 7.24 6.52
N ALA A 75 9.18 7.74 7.67
CA ALA A 75 8.77 7.24 8.98
C ALA A 75 7.26 7.42 9.23
N LEU A 76 6.70 8.57 8.85
CA LEU A 76 5.25 8.83 8.92
C LEU A 76 4.45 7.87 8.03
N ALA A 77 4.93 7.59 6.82
CA ALA A 77 4.30 6.64 5.91
C ALA A 77 4.33 5.21 6.48
N HIS A 78 5.45 4.80 7.08
CA HIS A 78 5.54 3.51 7.79
C HIS A 78 4.59 3.44 8.99
N GLN A 79 4.48 4.51 9.78
CA GLN A 79 3.53 4.57 10.89
C GLN A 79 2.09 4.40 10.40
N LYS A 80 1.72 5.06 9.29
CA LYS A 80 0.40 4.92 8.68
C LYS A 80 0.15 3.50 8.19
N ALA A 81 1.13 2.86 7.54
CA ALA A 81 1.02 1.47 7.12
C ALA A 81 0.81 0.52 8.31
N ALA A 82 1.59 0.69 9.39
CA ALA A 82 1.48 -0.12 10.60
C ALA A 82 0.09 -0.01 11.25
N ARG A 83 -0.49 1.19 11.29
CA ARG A 83 -1.86 1.40 11.79
C ARG A 83 -2.90 0.62 10.98
N GLN A 84 -2.76 0.57 9.66
CA GLN A 84 -3.69 -0.19 8.82
C GLN A 84 -3.56 -1.70 9.04
N PHE A 85 -2.34 -2.23 9.14
CA PHE A 85 -2.12 -3.65 9.46
C PHE A 85 -2.69 -4.01 10.82
N PHE A 86 -2.55 -3.13 11.82
CA PHE A 86 -3.10 -3.37 13.15
C PHE A 86 -4.65 -3.34 13.15
N SER A 87 -5.26 -2.45 12.37
CA SER A 87 -6.71 -2.45 12.17
C SER A 87 -7.22 -3.74 11.53
N GLU A 88 -6.53 -4.25 10.51
CA GLU A 88 -6.88 -5.53 9.89
C GLU A 88 -6.67 -6.70 10.86
N PHE A 89 -5.59 -6.68 11.63
CA PHE A 89 -5.32 -7.69 12.66
C PHE A 89 -6.45 -7.73 13.69
N LYS A 90 -6.88 -6.57 14.21
CA LYS A 90 -8.04 -6.48 15.11
C LYS A 90 -9.34 -7.00 14.49
N LYS A 91 -9.59 -6.70 13.21
CA LYS A 91 -10.76 -7.24 12.48
C LYS A 91 -10.70 -8.77 12.34
N THR A 92 -9.50 -9.32 12.14
CA THR A 92 -9.27 -10.77 12.05
C THR A 92 -9.40 -11.44 13.42
N GLU A 93 -8.93 -10.78 14.48
CA GLU A 93 -9.08 -11.19 15.88
C GLU A 93 -10.54 -11.29 16.29
N SER A 94 -11.34 -10.26 16.00
CA SER A 94 -12.78 -10.29 16.27
C SER A 94 -13.54 -11.36 15.49
N SER A 95 -12.99 -11.82 14.36
CA SER A 95 -13.59 -12.89 13.55
C SER A 95 -13.20 -14.30 14.02
N GLY A 96 -12.39 -14.44 15.08
CA GLY A 96 -11.95 -15.73 15.63
C GLY A 96 -10.97 -16.52 14.76
N LEU A 97 -10.45 -15.91 13.69
CA LEU A 97 -9.60 -16.53 12.67
C LEU A 97 -8.10 -16.33 12.93
N ILE A 98 -7.69 -16.14 14.19
CA ILE A 98 -6.27 -16.04 14.52
C ILE A 98 -5.68 -17.44 14.57
N SER A 99 -4.88 -17.78 13.54
CA SER A 99 -3.88 -18.83 13.70
C SER A 99 -2.84 -18.34 14.72
N PRO A 100 -2.50 -19.12 15.77
CA PRO A 100 -1.64 -18.69 16.89
C PRO A 100 -0.20 -18.33 16.47
N TYR A 101 0.18 -18.55 15.21
CA TYR A 101 1.53 -18.31 14.71
C TYR A 101 1.72 -16.99 13.95
N ASN A 102 0.71 -16.10 13.88
CA ASN A 102 0.79 -14.86 13.09
C ASN A 102 1.13 -15.05 11.60
N GLU A 103 1.17 -16.31 11.13
CA GLU A 103 1.44 -16.69 9.74
C GLU A 103 0.45 -16.04 8.81
N ASN A 104 -0.80 -15.84 9.23
CA ASN A 104 -1.82 -15.21 8.40
C ASN A 104 -1.45 -13.78 8.00
N LEU A 105 -0.79 -12.99 8.86
CA LEU A 105 -0.40 -11.63 8.52
C LEU A 105 0.84 -11.60 7.61
N GLN A 106 1.85 -12.42 7.91
CA GLN A 106 3.05 -12.54 7.06
C GLN A 106 2.76 -13.20 5.71
N VAL A 107 1.93 -14.24 5.68
CA VAL A 107 1.50 -14.93 4.46
C VAL A 107 0.56 -14.03 3.66
N ARG A 108 -0.37 -13.28 4.26
CA ARG A 108 -1.20 -12.32 3.52
C ARG A 108 -0.34 -11.18 2.98
N TYR A 109 0.63 -10.70 3.76
CA TYR A 109 1.66 -9.77 3.30
C TYR A 109 2.48 -10.31 2.12
N LEU A 110 3.01 -11.54 2.23
CA LEU A 110 3.86 -12.19 1.22
C LEU A 110 3.07 -12.61 -0.02
N HIS A 111 1.92 -13.27 0.15
CA HIS A 111 1.02 -13.71 -0.92
C HIS A 111 0.52 -12.52 -1.73
N MET A 112 0.19 -11.41 -1.07
CA MET A 112 -0.26 -10.20 -1.75
C MET A 112 0.92 -9.45 -2.39
N ARG A 113 2.07 -9.36 -1.71
CA ARG A 113 3.33 -8.85 -2.30
C ARG A 113 3.77 -9.66 -3.53
N LEU A 114 3.58 -10.97 -3.52
CA LEU A 114 3.79 -11.85 -4.67
C LEU A 114 2.77 -11.58 -5.79
N LYS A 115 1.48 -11.39 -5.47
CA LYS A 115 0.46 -10.97 -6.46
C LYS A 115 0.76 -9.60 -7.11
N PHE A 116 1.38 -8.69 -6.36
CA PHE A 116 1.76 -7.36 -6.84
C PHE A 116 3.11 -7.34 -7.60
N LEU A 117 3.99 -8.32 -7.37
CA LEU A 117 5.29 -8.46 -8.02
C LEU A 117 5.31 -9.50 -9.16
N SER A 118 4.35 -10.40 -9.21
CA SER A 118 4.18 -11.33 -10.33
C SER A 118 3.61 -10.58 -11.52
N ASN A 119 4.37 -10.62 -12.62
CA ASN A 119 4.01 -10.06 -13.93
C ASN A 119 2.64 -10.55 -14.40
#